data_AF-A0A7V6CBX1-F1
#
_entry.id   AF-A0A7V6CBX1-F1
#
_cell.length_a   1.000
_cell.length_b   1.000
_cell.length_c   1.000
_cell.angle_alpha   90.00
_cell.angle_beta   90.00
_cell.angle_gamma   90.00
#
_symmetry.space_group_name_H-M   'P 1'
#
loop_
_entity.id
_entity.type
_entity.pdbx_description
1 polymer ?
#
loop_
_entity_poly.entity_id
_entity_poly.type
_entity_poly.pdbx_seq_one_letter_code
_entity_poly.pdbx_strand_id
1 'polypeptide(L)'
;MTPTPGARRSRSPRPCWTACRCPDPMAAVLQATATRLGRRARRWARKRQGTDPESLQLESRRIYILPTRAGLIFALIVFVMLLGAMNYSNNMGFALAFFLTGIGIVSIHHCHHNLVGLKLKSLSAMPVFAGDPLQFRFLLHNPGNDTRWQLELGWDGEPPVRIELPPASHRSVRLTLPTRHRGLTRAPRIQLRSNYPLGLFRAWVWIDMELTGLVYPNPASEAHGASTGPASQRVAGHDTSGDDDFHGMRPWRAGDPPRRIAWKAYARTGQKLVNEYRSGTAQPLWINWESEADTDVEQQVARLTRRVLQADAGGWNYGLRIPGSTVAPGHGPKQLHECLKALALAGQRNPPERTT
;
A
#
# COMPACT_ATOMS: atom_id res chain seq x y z
N MET A 1 76.22 6.13 40.04
CA MET A 1 76.12 5.19 38.89
C MET A 1 74.65 5.05 38.54
N THR A 2 74.23 5.75 37.50
CA THR A 2 72.88 5.77 36.95
C THR A 2 72.71 4.64 35.93
N PRO A 3 71.63 3.84 35.98
CA PRO A 3 71.24 3.02 34.85
C PRO A 3 70.09 3.66 34.05
N THR A 4 70.31 3.62 32.74
CA THR A 4 69.54 4.09 31.60
C THR A 4 68.13 3.48 31.50
N PRO A 5 67.10 4.17 30.94
CA PRO A 5 65.77 3.59 30.76
C PRO A 5 65.72 2.69 29.52
N GLY A 6 65.21 1.47 29.71
CA GLY A 6 65.01 0.45 28.67
C GLY A 6 63.89 0.78 27.68
N ALA A 7 64.15 0.44 26.43
CA ALA A 7 63.35 0.71 25.24
C ALA A 7 61.94 0.09 25.26
N ARG A 8 60.95 0.89 24.83
CA ARG A 8 59.58 0.45 24.48
C ARG A 8 59.64 -0.52 23.30
N ARG A 9 59.25 -1.78 23.52
CA ARG A 9 58.90 -2.71 22.44
C ARG A 9 57.50 -2.36 21.91
N SER A 10 57.42 -1.95 20.66
CA SER A 10 56.18 -1.81 19.89
C SER A 10 55.55 -3.19 19.69
N ARG A 11 54.31 -3.37 20.15
CA ARG A 11 53.47 -4.52 19.80
C ARG A 11 52.87 -4.27 18.42
N SER A 12 53.21 -5.10 17.45
CA SER A 12 52.50 -5.17 16.16
C SER A 12 51.08 -5.74 16.36
N PRO A 13 50.07 -5.26 15.63
CA PRO A 13 48.74 -5.86 15.64
C PRO A 13 48.73 -7.13 14.77
N ARG A 14 48.15 -8.21 15.30
CA ARG A 14 47.93 -9.47 14.57
C ARG A 14 46.87 -9.26 13.46
N PRO A 15 47.00 -9.90 12.29
CA PRO A 15 45.96 -9.84 11.26
C PRO A 15 44.75 -10.66 11.71
N CYS A 16 43.57 -10.02 11.69
CA CYS A 16 42.28 -10.63 11.93
C CYS A 16 41.89 -11.43 10.67
N TRP A 17 41.92 -12.76 10.76
CA TRP A 17 41.39 -13.64 9.73
C TRP A 17 39.85 -13.65 9.85
N THR A 18 39.19 -12.69 9.21
CA THR A 18 37.75 -12.76 8.96
C THR A 18 37.49 -13.88 7.96
N ALA A 19 36.99 -15.00 8.46
CA ALA A 19 36.48 -16.10 7.66
C ALA A 19 35.37 -15.58 6.73
N CYS A 20 35.71 -15.37 5.46
CA CYS A 20 34.74 -15.25 4.37
C CYS A 20 33.95 -16.56 4.30
N ARG A 21 32.71 -16.51 4.79
CA ARG A 21 31.76 -17.62 4.69
C ARG A 21 31.29 -17.67 3.24
N CYS A 22 31.91 -18.52 2.42
CA CYS A 22 31.44 -18.78 1.05
C CYS A 22 30.00 -19.33 1.11
N PRO A 23 29.05 -18.79 0.34
CA PRO A 23 27.71 -19.38 0.24
C PRO A 23 27.80 -20.73 -0.50
N ASP A 24 27.30 -21.78 0.14
CA ASP A 24 27.31 -23.15 -0.41
C ASP A 24 26.65 -23.20 -1.80
N PRO A 25 27.37 -23.58 -2.87
CA PRO A 25 26.82 -23.62 -4.23
C PRO A 25 25.67 -24.63 -4.36
N MET A 26 25.67 -25.71 -3.56
CA MET A 26 24.56 -26.67 -3.53
C MET A 26 23.29 -26.09 -2.89
N ALA A 27 23.42 -25.21 -1.89
CA ALA A 27 22.28 -24.51 -1.30
C ALA A 27 21.63 -23.55 -2.31
N ALA A 28 22.45 -22.87 -3.12
CA ALA A 28 21.97 -21.98 -4.19
C ALA A 28 21.24 -22.76 -5.31
N VAL A 29 21.75 -23.93 -5.72
CA VAL A 29 21.08 -24.78 -6.75
C VAL A 29 19.78 -25.38 -6.22
N LEU A 30 19.74 -25.86 -4.97
CA LEU A 30 18.51 -26.37 -4.34
C LEU A 30 17.47 -25.26 -4.11
N GLN A 31 17.91 -24.04 -3.78
CA GLN A 31 17.02 -22.86 -3.73
C GLN A 31 16.52 -22.46 -5.12
N ALA A 32 17.36 -22.56 -6.17
CA ALA A 32 16.97 -22.26 -7.55
C ALA A 32 15.99 -23.30 -8.13
N THR A 33 16.10 -24.58 -7.79
CA THR A 33 15.16 -25.62 -8.22
C THR A 33 13.85 -25.57 -7.43
N ALA A 34 13.91 -25.34 -6.12
CA ALA A 34 12.72 -25.14 -5.27
C ALA A 34 11.91 -23.90 -5.71
N THR A 35 12.59 -22.81 -6.10
CA THR A 35 11.92 -21.61 -6.63
C THR A 35 11.34 -21.82 -8.03
N ARG A 36 11.97 -22.63 -8.90
CA ARG A 36 11.44 -22.99 -10.22
C ARG A 36 10.21 -23.92 -10.13
N LEU A 37 10.23 -24.94 -9.27
CA LEU A 37 9.05 -25.78 -9.00
C LEU A 37 7.92 -24.95 -8.38
N GLY A 38 8.24 -24.06 -7.44
CA GLY A 38 7.29 -23.12 -6.87
C GLY A 38 6.61 -22.25 -7.95
N ARG A 39 7.36 -21.70 -8.91
CA ARG A 39 6.81 -20.90 -10.02
C ARG A 39 5.92 -21.71 -10.98
N ARG A 40 6.20 -22.99 -11.21
CA ARG A 40 5.34 -23.88 -12.02
C ARG A 40 4.06 -24.28 -11.26
N ALA A 41 4.18 -24.64 -9.99
CA ALA A 41 3.03 -24.92 -9.12
C ALA A 41 2.11 -23.69 -8.99
N ARG A 42 2.69 -22.48 -8.89
CA ARG A 42 1.95 -21.19 -8.87
C ARG A 42 1.16 -20.94 -10.16
N ARG A 43 1.75 -21.24 -11.32
CA ARG A 43 1.08 -21.09 -12.63
C ARG A 43 0.00 -22.15 -12.84
N TRP A 44 0.25 -23.39 -12.42
CA TRP A 44 -0.75 -24.45 -12.47
C TRP A 44 -1.94 -24.16 -11.55
N ALA A 45 -1.70 -23.69 -10.33
CA ALA A 45 -2.76 -23.29 -9.40
C ALA A 45 -3.58 -22.11 -9.94
N ARG A 46 -2.94 -21.12 -10.58
CA ARG A 46 -3.64 -20.01 -11.27
C ARG A 46 -4.64 -20.53 -12.29
N LYS A 47 -4.22 -21.43 -13.17
CA LYS A 47 -5.06 -21.98 -14.23
C LYS A 47 -6.26 -22.76 -13.68
N ARG A 48 -6.15 -23.29 -12.45
CA ARG A 48 -7.19 -24.09 -11.81
C ARG A 48 -8.16 -23.28 -10.93
N GLN A 49 -7.72 -22.15 -10.39
CA GLN A 49 -8.46 -21.41 -9.35
C GLN A 49 -9.15 -20.13 -9.85
N GLY A 50 -8.68 -19.53 -10.95
CA GLY A 50 -9.27 -18.31 -11.52
C GLY A 50 -9.00 -17.05 -10.67
N THR A 51 -9.73 -15.98 -10.96
CA THR A 51 -9.79 -14.76 -10.13
C THR A 51 -10.82 -14.97 -9.03
N ASP A 52 -10.45 -14.63 -7.78
CA ASP A 52 -11.31 -14.76 -6.62
C ASP A 52 -12.13 -13.47 -6.37
N PRO A 53 -13.39 -13.59 -5.91
CA PRO A 53 -14.19 -12.44 -5.50
C PRO A 53 -13.62 -11.75 -4.25
N GLU A 54 -14.04 -10.50 -4.00
CA GLU A 54 -13.59 -9.72 -2.83
C GLU A 54 -13.89 -10.38 -1.47
N SER A 55 -14.89 -11.26 -1.43
CA SER A 55 -15.18 -12.14 -0.28
C SER A 55 -15.04 -13.60 -0.69
N LEU A 56 -14.05 -14.28 -0.13
CA LEU A 56 -13.76 -15.68 -0.43
C LEU A 56 -13.89 -16.54 0.83
N GLN A 57 -14.58 -17.68 0.70
CA GLN A 57 -14.52 -18.75 1.69
C GLN A 57 -13.54 -19.82 1.23
N LEU A 58 -12.64 -20.25 2.12
CA LEU A 58 -11.62 -21.23 1.80
C LEU A 58 -12.20 -22.64 1.76
N GLU A 59 -12.19 -23.22 0.57
CA GLU A 59 -12.61 -24.60 0.29
C GLU A 59 -11.46 -25.59 0.44
N SER A 60 -11.76 -26.82 0.89
CA SER A 60 -10.77 -27.88 1.09
C SER A 60 -9.94 -28.20 -0.17
N ARG A 61 -10.55 -28.17 -1.37
CA ARG A 61 -9.88 -28.48 -2.64
C ARG A 61 -8.73 -27.54 -3.01
N ARG A 62 -8.63 -26.37 -2.35
CA ARG A 62 -7.63 -25.34 -2.63
C ARG A 62 -6.44 -25.38 -1.67
N ILE A 63 -6.50 -26.22 -0.64
CA ILE A 63 -5.49 -26.31 0.40
C ILE A 63 -4.44 -27.34 -0.01
N TYR A 64 -3.18 -26.91 -0.02
CA TYR A 64 -2.03 -27.77 -0.28
C TYR A 64 -1.30 -28.03 1.03
N ILE A 65 -0.98 -29.30 1.29
CA ILE A 65 -0.26 -29.72 2.50
C ILE A 65 1.04 -30.39 2.06
N LEU A 66 2.17 -29.89 2.56
CA LEU A 66 3.47 -30.54 2.36
C LEU A 66 4.22 -30.70 3.69
N PRO A 67 5.01 -31.77 3.85
CA PRO A 67 5.85 -31.95 5.03
C PRO A 67 6.91 -30.84 5.09
N THR A 68 7.15 -30.34 6.30
CA THR A 68 8.25 -29.41 6.56
C THR A 68 9.57 -30.20 6.71
N ARG A 69 10.69 -29.49 6.86
CA ARG A 69 11.97 -30.14 7.22
C ARG A 69 11.85 -30.94 8.52
N ALA A 70 11.14 -30.40 9.51
CA ALA A 70 10.88 -31.11 10.77
C ALA A 70 10.01 -32.35 10.54
N GLY A 71 8.99 -32.26 9.68
CA GLY A 71 8.17 -33.41 9.28
C GLY A 71 8.97 -34.52 8.60
N LEU A 72 9.91 -34.17 7.73
CA LEU A 72 10.79 -35.14 7.07
C LEU A 72 11.76 -35.81 8.06
N ILE A 73 12.36 -35.03 8.97
CA ILE A 73 13.22 -35.58 10.03
C ILE A 73 12.42 -36.51 10.95
N PHE A 74 11.21 -36.09 11.34
CA PHE A 74 10.31 -36.90 12.14
C PHE A 74 9.97 -38.23 11.44
N ALA A 75 9.61 -38.19 10.16
CA ALA A 75 9.32 -39.40 9.38
C ALA A 75 10.56 -40.31 9.29
N LEU A 76 11.76 -39.74 9.10
CA LEU A 76 13.01 -40.50 9.09
C LEU A 76 13.28 -41.19 10.44
N ILE A 77 13.08 -40.47 11.56
CA ILE A 77 13.26 -41.04 12.91
C ILE A 77 12.29 -42.19 13.12
N VAL A 78 11.00 -42.01 12.82
CA VAL A 78 9.97 -43.06 12.94
C VAL A 78 10.34 -44.27 12.07
N PHE A 79 10.83 -44.04 10.86
CA PHE A 79 11.25 -45.10 9.94
C PHE A 79 12.47 -45.88 10.45
N VAL A 80 13.52 -45.20 10.92
CA VAL A 80 14.70 -45.84 11.50
C VAL A 80 14.33 -46.61 12.76
N MET A 81 13.45 -46.05 13.59
CA MET A 81 12.97 -46.71 14.80
C MET A 81 12.16 -47.98 14.46
N LEU A 82 11.36 -47.95 13.40
CA LEU A 82 10.64 -49.11 12.90
C LEU A 82 11.60 -50.20 12.41
N LEU A 83 12.65 -49.84 11.66
CA LEU A 83 13.70 -50.76 11.23
C LEU A 83 14.43 -51.39 12.44
N GLY A 84 14.77 -50.58 13.45
CA GLY A 84 15.35 -51.08 14.69
C GLY A 84 14.42 -52.06 15.41
N ALA A 85 13.13 -51.72 15.53
CA ALA A 85 12.14 -52.59 16.16
C ALA A 85 11.99 -53.93 15.42
N MET A 86 12.01 -53.91 14.07
CA MET A 86 12.00 -55.12 13.24
C MET A 86 13.26 -55.96 13.43
N ASN A 87 14.45 -55.34 13.43
CA ASN A 87 15.71 -56.06 13.56
C ASN A 87 15.85 -56.75 14.92
N TYR A 88 15.40 -56.09 15.99
CA TYR A 88 15.52 -56.61 17.36
C TYR A 88 14.26 -57.31 17.88
N SER A 89 13.22 -57.48 17.05
CA SER A 89 11.90 -58.01 17.45
C SER A 89 11.34 -57.33 18.72
N ASN A 90 11.54 -56.01 18.84
CA ASN A 90 11.17 -55.25 20.02
C ASN A 90 9.73 -54.71 19.92
N ASN A 91 8.80 -55.37 20.60
CA ASN A 91 7.38 -55.01 20.63
C ASN A 91 7.09 -53.57 21.14
N MET A 92 7.85 -53.09 22.13
CA MET A 92 7.70 -51.71 22.62
C MET A 92 8.14 -50.68 21.58
N GLY A 93 9.17 -51.02 20.78
CA GLY A 93 9.60 -50.21 19.64
C GLY A 93 8.49 -50.04 18.60
N PHE A 94 7.80 -51.11 18.25
CA PHE A 94 6.64 -51.03 17.35
C PHE A 94 5.52 -50.15 17.91
N ALA A 95 5.16 -50.33 19.19
CA ALA A 95 4.10 -49.57 19.83
C ALA A 95 4.36 -48.05 19.77
N LEU A 96 5.58 -47.62 20.10
CA LEU A 96 5.95 -46.21 20.04
C LEU A 96 6.02 -45.69 18.59
N ALA A 97 6.51 -46.49 17.62
CA ALA A 97 6.58 -46.07 16.21
C ALA A 97 5.19 -45.83 15.63
N PHE A 98 4.24 -46.73 15.91
CA PHE A 98 2.86 -46.58 15.47
C PHE A 98 2.13 -45.45 16.19
N PHE A 99 2.40 -45.24 17.48
CA PHE A 99 1.87 -44.09 18.23
C PHE A 99 2.32 -42.75 17.62
N LEU A 100 3.63 -42.60 17.36
CA LEU A 100 4.18 -41.41 16.71
C LEU A 100 3.62 -41.23 15.29
N THR A 101 3.48 -42.31 14.53
CA THR A 101 2.83 -42.27 13.21
C THR A 101 1.40 -41.77 13.31
N GLY A 102 0.63 -42.25 14.30
CA GLY A 102 -0.72 -41.78 14.59
C GLY A 102 -0.78 -40.29 14.88
N ILE A 103 0.14 -39.77 15.71
CA ILE A 103 0.29 -38.32 15.96
C ILE A 103 0.56 -37.55 14.66
N GLY A 104 1.41 -38.10 13.78
CA GLY A 104 1.69 -37.53 12.47
C GLY A 104 0.43 -37.42 11.60
N ILE A 105 -0.36 -38.49 11.50
CA ILE A 105 -1.61 -38.51 10.73
C ILE A 105 -2.64 -37.52 11.30
N VAL A 106 -2.83 -37.51 12.62
CA VAL A 106 -3.72 -36.56 13.31
C VAL A 106 -3.28 -35.12 13.08
N SER A 107 -1.97 -34.87 13.06
CA SER A 107 -1.42 -33.54 12.76
C SER A 107 -1.77 -33.06 11.35
N ILE A 108 -1.80 -33.94 10.34
CA ILE A 108 -2.25 -33.59 8.98
C ILE A 108 -3.70 -33.10 9.01
N HIS A 109 -4.57 -33.80 9.72
CA HIS A 109 -5.98 -33.47 9.83
C HIS A 109 -6.21 -32.12 10.50
N HIS A 110 -5.54 -31.86 11.63
CA HIS A 110 -5.59 -30.54 12.30
C HIS A 110 -5.01 -29.43 11.41
N CYS A 111 -3.93 -29.69 10.68
CA CYS A 111 -3.33 -28.72 9.76
C CYS A 111 -4.32 -28.31 8.66
N HIS A 112 -5.04 -29.29 8.09
CA HIS A 112 -6.09 -29.06 7.09
C HIS A 112 -7.26 -28.26 7.69
N HIS A 113 -7.84 -28.73 8.80
CA HIS A 113 -8.99 -28.10 9.45
C HIS A 113 -8.71 -26.66 9.89
N ASN A 114 -7.46 -26.34 10.23
CA ASN A 114 -7.06 -25.01 10.63
C ASN A 114 -7.26 -23.95 9.54
N LEU A 115 -7.24 -24.33 8.25
CA LEU A 115 -7.48 -23.42 7.12
C LEU A 115 -8.87 -23.54 6.49
N VAL A 116 -9.46 -24.74 6.46
CA VAL A 116 -10.78 -24.96 5.83
C VAL A 116 -11.85 -24.07 6.46
N GLY A 117 -12.68 -23.46 5.63
CA GLY A 117 -13.88 -22.73 6.06
C GLY A 117 -13.61 -21.31 6.57
N LEU A 118 -12.35 -20.86 6.66
CA LEU A 118 -12.05 -19.44 6.92
C LEU A 118 -12.62 -18.57 5.81
N LYS A 119 -13.14 -17.40 6.17
CA LYS A 119 -13.61 -16.38 5.23
C LYS A 119 -12.64 -15.22 5.22
N LEU A 120 -12.14 -14.85 4.05
CA LEU A 120 -11.32 -13.67 3.84
C LEU A 120 -12.12 -12.66 3.03
N LYS A 121 -12.28 -11.46 3.57
CA LYS A 121 -12.89 -10.33 2.86
C LYS A 121 -11.85 -9.22 2.70
N SER A 122 -11.66 -8.76 1.47
CA SER A 122 -10.86 -7.57 1.22
C SER A 122 -11.65 -6.32 1.59
N LEU A 123 -10.98 -5.36 2.22
CA LEU A 123 -11.47 -4.01 2.42
C LEU A 123 -10.67 -3.08 1.50
N SER A 124 -11.28 -1.97 1.10
CA SER A 124 -10.64 -1.02 0.19
C SER A 124 -9.32 -0.47 0.76
N ALA A 125 -8.36 -0.23 -0.12
CA ALA A 125 -7.10 0.42 0.24
C ALA A 125 -7.28 1.94 0.19
N MET A 126 -6.74 2.63 1.19
CA MET A 126 -6.72 4.09 1.17
C MET A 126 -5.62 4.56 0.20
N PRO A 127 -5.91 5.54 -0.67
CA PRO A 127 -4.90 6.10 -1.56
C PRO A 127 -3.74 6.73 -0.77
N VAL A 128 -2.52 6.58 -1.26
CA VAL A 128 -1.29 7.12 -0.65
C VAL A 128 -0.44 7.85 -1.68
N PHE A 129 0.49 8.70 -1.25
CA PHE A 129 1.45 9.34 -2.15
C PHE A 129 2.56 8.36 -2.58
N ALA A 130 3.11 8.56 -3.77
CA ALA A 130 4.22 7.73 -4.25
C ALA A 130 5.42 7.86 -3.31
N GLY A 131 5.92 6.70 -2.84
CA GLY A 131 6.95 6.62 -1.81
C GLY A 131 6.39 6.15 -0.46
N ASP A 132 5.09 6.37 -0.21
CA ASP A 132 4.44 5.86 0.98
C ASP A 132 3.95 4.42 0.82
N PRO A 133 4.00 3.61 1.88
CA PRO A 133 3.49 2.24 1.87
C PRO A 133 1.96 2.20 1.72
N LEU A 134 1.47 1.59 0.64
CA LEU A 134 0.04 1.35 0.43
C LEU A 134 -0.44 0.21 1.32
N GLN A 135 -1.50 0.45 2.09
CA GLN A 135 -2.03 -0.52 3.04
C GLN A 135 -3.35 -1.12 2.55
N PHE A 136 -3.34 -2.42 2.30
CA PHE A 136 -4.55 -3.20 2.05
C PHE A 136 -5.07 -3.77 3.38
N ARG A 137 -6.34 -3.52 3.66
CA ARG A 137 -7.00 -4.03 4.86
C ARG A 137 -7.79 -5.29 4.50
N PHE A 138 -7.65 -6.32 5.31
CA PHE A 138 -8.37 -7.58 5.16
C PHE A 138 -9.13 -7.90 6.43
N LEU A 139 -10.33 -8.43 6.30
CA LEU A 139 -11.11 -8.98 7.39
C LEU A 139 -11.08 -10.51 7.28
N LEU A 140 -10.38 -11.15 8.21
CA LEU A 140 -10.37 -12.60 8.33
C LEU A 140 -11.41 -13.01 9.36
N HIS A 141 -12.33 -13.89 8.98
CA HIS A 141 -13.42 -14.36 9.81
C HIS A 141 -13.37 -15.88 9.97
N ASN A 142 -13.49 -16.33 11.21
CA ASN A 142 -13.61 -17.73 11.58
C ASN A 142 -15.07 -18.03 11.92
N PRO A 143 -15.83 -18.66 11.02
CA PRO A 143 -17.21 -19.06 11.31
C PRO A 143 -17.29 -20.34 12.16
N GLY A 144 -16.17 -21.04 12.37
CA GLY A 144 -16.14 -22.30 13.09
C GLY A 144 -16.11 -22.15 14.61
N ASN A 145 -16.31 -23.28 15.29
CA ASN A 145 -16.31 -23.35 16.75
C ASN A 145 -14.90 -23.59 17.35
N ASP A 146 -13.91 -23.88 16.50
CA ASP A 146 -12.52 -24.10 16.92
C ASP A 146 -11.66 -22.86 16.71
N THR A 147 -10.72 -22.61 17.62
CA THR A 147 -9.69 -21.58 17.44
C THR A 147 -8.77 -21.95 16.29
N ARG A 148 -8.49 -20.99 15.40
CA ARG A 148 -7.48 -21.13 14.37
C ARG A 148 -6.15 -20.57 14.84
N TRP A 149 -5.15 -21.43 14.90
CA TRP A 149 -3.84 -21.13 15.48
C TRP A 149 -2.78 -20.92 14.40
N GLN A 150 -1.73 -20.16 14.71
CA GLN A 150 -0.55 -20.01 13.84
C GLN A 150 -0.92 -19.75 12.36
N LEU A 151 -1.87 -18.85 12.13
CA LEU A 151 -2.20 -18.40 10.78
C LEU A 151 -1.18 -17.37 10.35
N GLU A 152 -0.69 -17.47 9.13
CA GLU A 152 0.25 -16.53 8.54
C GLU A 152 -0.35 -16.01 7.22
N LEU A 153 -0.68 -14.72 7.19
CA LEU A 153 -1.22 -14.03 6.00
C LEU A 153 -0.19 -13.05 5.46
N GLY A 154 0.14 -13.12 4.17
CA GLY A 154 1.07 -12.17 3.56
C GLY A 154 1.01 -12.17 2.05
N TRP A 155 1.74 -11.24 1.42
CA TRP A 155 1.95 -11.28 -0.02
C TRP A 155 2.87 -12.45 -0.39
N ASP A 156 2.70 -13.00 -1.60
CA ASP A 156 3.57 -14.08 -2.09
C ASP A 156 5.03 -13.60 -2.18
N GLY A 157 5.87 -14.08 -1.27
CA GLY A 157 7.30 -13.77 -1.21
C GLY A 157 7.70 -12.73 -0.15
N GLU A 158 6.74 -12.11 0.53
CA GLU A 158 6.99 -11.15 1.61
C GLU A 158 6.81 -11.78 3.00
N PRO A 159 7.39 -11.18 4.07
CA PRO A 159 7.17 -11.64 5.43
C PRO A 159 5.67 -11.55 5.79
N PRO A 160 5.06 -12.65 6.27
CA PRO A 160 3.65 -12.64 6.61
C PRO A 160 3.39 -12.05 8.00
N VAL A 161 2.14 -11.67 8.23
CA VAL A 161 1.59 -11.31 9.53
C VAL A 161 1.06 -12.57 10.21
N ARG A 162 1.49 -12.79 11.45
CA ARG A 162 1.01 -13.90 12.29
C ARG A 162 -0.28 -13.53 12.99
N ILE A 163 -1.25 -14.44 12.95
CA ILE A 163 -2.60 -14.23 13.40
C ILE A 163 -3.06 -15.48 14.15
N GLU A 164 -3.76 -15.25 15.24
CA GLU A 164 -4.58 -16.25 15.92
C GLU A 164 -6.02 -15.73 15.90
N LEU A 165 -6.95 -16.65 15.65
CA LEU A 165 -8.34 -16.30 15.41
C LEU A 165 -9.25 -17.21 16.24
N PRO A 166 -9.81 -16.72 17.36
CA PRO A 166 -10.75 -17.46 18.19
C PRO A 166 -12.00 -17.95 17.44
N PRO A 167 -12.79 -18.85 18.05
CA PRO A 167 -14.08 -19.28 17.52
C PRO A 167 -15.02 -18.10 17.26
N ALA A 168 -15.86 -18.20 16.22
CA ALA A 168 -16.88 -17.21 15.86
C ALA A 168 -16.40 -15.74 15.79
N SER A 169 -15.10 -15.52 15.58
CA SER A 169 -14.48 -14.20 15.67
C SER A 169 -14.05 -13.68 14.30
N HIS A 170 -13.74 -12.38 14.25
CA HIS A 170 -13.11 -11.76 13.09
C HIS A 170 -11.93 -10.90 13.53
N ARG A 171 -10.95 -10.74 12.64
CA ARG A 171 -9.77 -9.93 12.89
C ARG A 171 -9.39 -9.16 11.64
N SER A 172 -9.13 -7.86 11.80
CA SER A 172 -8.61 -7.02 10.74
C SER A 172 -7.09 -7.18 10.64
N VAL A 173 -6.59 -7.34 9.42
CA VAL A 173 -5.18 -7.52 9.11
C VAL A 173 -4.79 -6.48 8.07
N ARG A 174 -3.61 -5.90 8.22
CA ARG A 174 -3.06 -4.94 7.27
C ARG A 174 -1.87 -5.56 6.57
N LEU A 175 -1.90 -5.61 5.25
CA LEU A 175 -0.75 -5.95 4.43
C LEU A 175 -0.28 -4.69 3.70
N THR A 176 1.02 -4.46 3.77
CA THR A 176 1.65 -3.26 3.24
C THR A 176 2.33 -3.58 1.92
N LEU A 177 2.21 -2.70 0.92
CA LEU A 177 2.89 -2.81 -0.36
C LEU A 177 3.73 -1.54 -0.58
N PRO A 178 5.06 -1.64 -0.79
CA PRO A 178 5.87 -0.48 -1.10
C PRO A 178 5.47 0.09 -2.47
N THR A 179 5.18 1.39 -2.52
CA THR A 179 4.85 2.09 -3.77
C THR A 179 6.05 2.93 -4.21
N ARG A 180 6.38 2.88 -5.51
CA ARG A 180 7.47 3.67 -6.09
C ARG A 180 7.02 4.59 -7.20
N HIS A 181 5.97 4.21 -7.91
CA HIS A 181 5.43 4.94 -9.04
C HIS A 181 3.98 5.29 -8.77
N ARG A 182 3.56 6.44 -9.30
CA ARG A 182 2.16 6.90 -9.23
C ARG A 182 1.24 6.00 -10.06
N GLY A 183 -0.06 6.14 -9.85
CA GLY A 183 -1.12 5.49 -10.62
C GLY A 183 -1.74 4.28 -9.94
N LEU A 184 -2.35 3.43 -10.74
CA LEU A 184 -3.04 2.22 -10.24
C LEU A 184 -2.03 1.11 -10.01
N THR A 185 -1.75 0.81 -8.74
CA THR A 185 -0.92 -0.31 -8.35
C THR A 185 -1.79 -1.52 -8.06
N ARG A 186 -1.57 -2.61 -8.80
CA ARG A 186 -2.22 -3.90 -8.55
C ARG A 186 -1.49 -4.64 -7.44
N ALA A 187 -2.25 -5.16 -6.47
CA ALA A 187 -1.68 -5.95 -5.39
C ALA A 187 -1.18 -7.31 -5.91
N PRO A 188 -0.10 -7.85 -5.35
CA PRO A 188 0.30 -9.22 -5.61
C PRO A 188 -0.67 -10.19 -4.95
N ARG A 189 -0.47 -11.48 -5.24
CA ARG A 189 -1.25 -12.56 -4.63
C ARG A 189 -1.06 -12.63 -3.13
N ILE A 190 -2.12 -13.06 -2.47
CA ILE A 190 -2.12 -13.29 -1.03
C ILE A 190 -1.88 -14.78 -0.80
N GLN A 191 -1.04 -15.09 0.17
CA GLN A 191 -0.82 -16.44 0.68
C GLN A 191 -1.30 -16.48 2.14
N LEU A 192 -2.22 -17.40 2.42
CA LEU A 192 -2.54 -17.80 3.79
C LEU A 192 -1.94 -19.17 4.03
N ARG A 193 -1.19 -19.32 5.12
CA ARG A 193 -0.52 -20.57 5.48
C ARG A 193 -0.58 -20.85 6.98
N SER A 194 -0.40 -22.10 7.36
CA SER A 194 -0.28 -22.51 8.75
C SER A 194 0.63 -23.72 8.89
N ASN A 195 1.36 -23.80 10.01
CA ASN A 195 2.15 -24.97 10.40
C ASN A 195 1.58 -25.66 11.66
N TYR A 196 0.38 -25.28 12.09
CA TYR A 196 -0.28 -25.91 13.25
C TYR A 196 -0.57 -27.40 12.98
N PRO A 197 -0.50 -28.29 13.98
CA PRO A 197 -0.13 -28.03 15.39
C PRO A 197 1.36 -28.16 15.70
N LEU A 198 2.02 -29.20 15.19
CA LEU A 198 3.38 -29.57 15.59
C LEU A 198 4.48 -29.00 14.69
N GLY A 199 4.13 -28.26 13.64
CA GLY A 199 5.12 -27.80 12.65
C GLY A 199 5.63 -28.88 11.70
N LEU A 200 5.08 -30.10 11.75
CA LEU A 200 5.46 -31.23 10.87
C LEU A 200 4.99 -31.02 9.43
N PHE A 201 3.84 -30.36 9.26
CA PHE A 201 3.24 -30.08 7.96
C PHE A 201 3.02 -28.57 7.81
N ARG A 202 3.04 -28.11 6.56
CA ARG A 202 2.66 -26.76 6.19
C ARG A 202 1.48 -26.84 5.24
N ALA A 203 0.34 -26.33 5.69
CA ALA A 203 -0.81 -26.11 4.84
C ALA A 203 -0.77 -24.68 4.29
N TRP A 204 -1.11 -24.48 3.02
CA TRP A 204 -1.27 -23.15 2.44
C TRP A 204 -2.34 -23.10 1.36
N VAL A 205 -2.81 -21.88 1.12
CA VAL A 205 -3.70 -21.52 0.02
C VAL A 205 -3.20 -20.25 -0.64
N TRP A 206 -3.37 -20.17 -1.96
CA TRP A 206 -3.20 -18.93 -2.73
C TRP A 206 -4.56 -18.32 -2.99
N ILE A 207 -4.62 -17.00 -2.87
CA ILE A 207 -5.81 -16.19 -3.06
C ILE A 207 -5.45 -15.10 -4.06
N ASP A 208 -6.17 -15.05 -5.19
CA ASP A 208 -5.91 -14.13 -6.30
C ASP A 208 -7.09 -13.17 -6.46
N MET A 209 -7.14 -12.14 -5.62
CA MET A 209 -8.15 -11.07 -5.68
C MET A 209 -7.67 -9.92 -6.57
N GLU A 210 -8.56 -9.32 -7.35
CA GLU A 210 -8.27 -8.14 -8.18
C GLU A 210 -8.24 -6.85 -7.35
N LEU A 211 -7.23 -6.73 -6.50
CA LEU A 211 -7.06 -5.57 -5.63
C LEU A 211 -6.22 -4.51 -6.32
N THR A 212 -6.78 -3.31 -6.44
CA THR A 212 -6.08 -2.15 -6.99
C THR A 212 -6.09 -1.03 -5.97
N GLY A 213 -4.93 -0.40 -5.75
CA GLY A 213 -4.84 0.81 -4.95
C GLY A 213 -4.35 1.98 -5.79
N LEU A 214 -4.89 3.16 -5.49
CA LEU A 214 -4.52 4.40 -6.14
C LEU A 214 -3.31 5.01 -5.42
N VAL A 215 -2.26 5.31 -6.17
CA VAL A 215 -1.05 5.99 -5.66
C VAL A 215 -0.98 7.37 -6.29
N TYR A 216 -1.09 8.41 -5.47
CA TYR A 216 -0.94 9.79 -5.93
C TYR A 216 0.50 10.10 -6.32
N PRO A 217 0.72 11.08 -7.20
CA PRO A 217 2.07 11.54 -7.49
C PRO A 217 2.71 12.17 -6.26
N ASN A 218 4.02 11.98 -6.07
CA ASN A 218 4.74 12.70 -5.03
C ASN A 218 4.88 14.18 -5.42
N PRO A 219 4.49 15.17 -4.58
CA PRO A 219 4.71 16.58 -4.89
C PRO A 219 6.19 16.91 -5.09
N ALA A 220 6.47 17.84 -6.00
CA ALA A 220 7.83 18.36 -6.20
C ALA A 220 8.35 19.02 -4.91
N SER A 221 9.61 18.74 -4.53
CA SER A 221 10.21 19.38 -3.35
C SER A 221 10.45 20.87 -3.59
N GLU A 222 10.45 21.66 -2.51
CA GLU A 222 10.65 23.12 -2.60
C GLU A 222 11.99 23.51 -3.23
N ALA A 223 12.99 22.61 -3.15
CA ALA A 223 14.35 22.84 -3.60
C ALA A 223 14.58 22.67 -5.11
N HIS A 224 13.64 22.07 -5.85
CA HIS A 224 13.76 21.99 -7.31
C HIS A 224 13.30 23.31 -7.89
N GLY A 225 14.28 24.22 -8.02
CA GLY A 225 14.32 25.34 -8.95
C GLY A 225 12.98 26.01 -9.17
N ALA A 226 12.82 27.16 -8.53
CA ALA A 226 11.86 28.16 -8.96
C ALA A 226 11.97 28.40 -10.47
N SER A 227 11.14 27.73 -11.27
CA SER A 227 10.49 28.42 -12.36
C SER A 227 9.37 29.22 -11.71
N THR A 228 9.74 30.37 -11.17
CA THR A 228 8.95 31.58 -11.38
C THR A 228 8.84 31.81 -12.89
N GLY A 229 8.12 30.94 -13.60
CA GLY A 229 7.34 31.38 -14.74
C GLY A 229 6.41 32.45 -14.21
N PRO A 230 6.33 33.57 -14.93
CA PRO A 230 6.56 34.90 -14.40
C PRO A 230 5.91 35.11 -13.02
N ALA A 231 6.71 35.71 -12.13
CA ALA A 231 6.26 36.42 -10.94
C ALA A 231 5.33 37.62 -11.28
N SER A 232 4.43 37.48 -12.25
CA SER A 232 3.34 38.39 -12.61
C SER A 232 1.96 37.84 -12.25
N GLN A 233 1.85 36.59 -11.79
CA GLN A 233 0.77 36.23 -10.86
C GLN A 233 1.35 36.09 -9.47
N ARG A 234 1.94 37.21 -8.98
CA ARG A 234 1.54 37.62 -7.64
C ARG A 234 0.03 37.43 -7.61
N VAL A 235 -0.44 36.61 -6.70
CA VAL A 235 -1.74 36.81 -6.08
C VAL A 235 -1.66 38.24 -5.56
N ALA A 236 -1.93 39.21 -6.45
CA ALA A 236 -2.51 40.46 -6.05
C ALA A 236 -3.65 39.98 -5.16
N GLY A 237 -3.57 40.32 -3.88
CA GLY A 237 -4.71 40.20 -3.01
C GLY A 237 -5.85 40.84 -3.76
N HIS A 238 -6.67 40.02 -4.40
CA HIS A 238 -8.05 40.34 -4.62
C HIS A 238 -8.67 40.09 -3.25
N ASP A 239 -8.40 41.04 -2.35
CA ASP A 239 -9.46 41.59 -1.52
C ASP A 239 -10.55 42.03 -2.49
N THR A 240 -11.36 41.06 -2.87
CA THR A 240 -12.68 41.32 -3.40
C THR A 240 -13.61 40.58 -2.48
N SER A 241 -13.68 41.12 -1.27
CA SER A 241 -14.93 41.54 -0.65
C SER A 241 -16.15 41.05 -1.41
N GLY A 242 -16.88 40.16 -0.74
CA GLY A 242 -18.23 39.79 -1.12
C GLY A 242 -19.14 41.02 -1.16
N ASP A 243 -20.33 40.80 -1.69
CA ASP A 243 -21.39 41.78 -1.96
C ASP A 243 -22.02 42.39 -0.69
N ASP A 244 -21.22 42.77 0.30
CA ASP A 244 -21.64 43.53 1.50
C ASP A 244 -20.60 44.57 1.98
N ASP A 245 -19.42 44.66 1.37
CA ASP A 245 -18.46 45.71 1.74
C ASP A 245 -18.73 46.99 0.95
N PHE A 246 -19.39 47.93 1.63
CA PHE A 246 -19.54 49.30 1.17
C PHE A 246 -18.16 49.90 0.81
N HIS A 247 -17.90 50.07 -0.48
CA HIS A 247 -16.59 50.56 -0.98
C HIS A 247 -16.52 52.11 -0.97
N GLY A 248 -17.66 52.78 -0.91
CA GLY A 248 -17.75 54.24 -0.86
C GLY A 248 -19.01 54.80 -1.50
N MET A 249 -19.13 56.13 -1.43
CA MET A 249 -20.18 56.89 -2.09
C MET A 249 -19.57 57.73 -3.19
N ARG A 250 -20.11 57.66 -4.40
CA ARG A 250 -19.75 58.56 -5.50
C ARG A 250 -20.92 59.44 -5.93
N PRO A 251 -20.66 60.62 -6.54
CA PRO A 251 -21.71 61.43 -7.13
C PRO A 251 -22.49 60.63 -8.18
N TRP A 252 -23.81 60.76 -8.15
CA TRP A 252 -24.72 60.14 -9.11
C TRP A 252 -24.44 60.66 -10.52
N ARG A 253 -24.38 59.75 -11.49
CA ARG A 253 -24.25 60.08 -12.92
C ARG A 253 -25.48 59.60 -13.66
N ALA A 254 -25.82 60.30 -14.75
CA ALA A 254 -26.90 59.87 -15.64
C ALA A 254 -26.57 58.49 -16.22
N GLY A 255 -27.35 57.47 -15.83
CA GLY A 255 -27.10 56.05 -16.14
C GLY A 255 -27.12 55.14 -14.91
N ASP A 256 -27.02 55.68 -13.70
CA ASP A 256 -27.02 54.87 -12.48
C ASP A 256 -28.44 54.47 -12.04
N PRO A 257 -28.67 53.20 -11.66
CA PRO A 257 -29.99 52.72 -11.26
C PRO A 257 -30.48 53.43 -9.98
N PRO A 258 -31.73 53.95 -9.95
CA PRO A 258 -32.26 54.72 -8.81
C PRO A 258 -32.27 53.97 -7.47
N ARG A 259 -32.27 52.63 -7.52
CA ARG A 259 -32.29 51.76 -6.33
C ARG A 259 -30.99 51.80 -5.51
N ARG A 260 -29.89 52.31 -6.08
CA ARG A 260 -28.57 52.39 -5.42
C ARG A 260 -28.28 53.77 -4.79
N ILE A 261 -29.25 54.69 -4.82
CA ILE A 261 -29.11 56.03 -4.23
C ILE A 261 -29.09 55.92 -2.71
N ALA A 262 -28.07 56.50 -2.09
CA ALA A 262 -27.91 56.57 -0.64
C ALA A 262 -28.82 57.66 -0.06
N TRP A 263 -30.13 57.37 0.05
CA TRP A 263 -31.14 58.35 0.48
C TRP A 263 -30.85 59.00 1.84
N LYS A 264 -30.20 58.28 2.76
CA LYS A 264 -29.75 58.83 4.06
C LYS A 264 -28.67 59.91 3.92
N ALA A 265 -27.74 59.74 2.98
CA ALA A 265 -26.71 60.75 2.71
C ALA A 265 -27.30 61.94 1.95
N TYR A 266 -28.20 61.68 1.00
CA TYR A 266 -28.93 62.70 0.24
C TYR A 266 -29.70 63.67 1.16
N ALA A 267 -30.39 63.16 2.19
CA ALA A 267 -31.14 63.98 3.14
C ALA A 267 -30.26 64.92 3.99
N ARG A 268 -28.96 64.61 4.15
CA ARG A 268 -28.05 65.37 5.03
C ARG A 268 -27.19 66.39 4.29
N THR A 269 -26.81 66.11 3.04
CA THR A 269 -25.89 66.96 2.26
C THR A 269 -26.50 67.53 0.98
N GLY A 270 -27.72 67.12 0.59
CA GLY A 270 -28.39 67.58 -0.63
C GLY A 270 -27.77 67.05 -1.93
N GLN A 271 -26.69 66.26 -1.85
CA GLN A 271 -26.01 65.69 -3.01
C GLN A 271 -26.44 64.24 -3.25
N LYS A 272 -26.81 63.92 -4.50
CA LYS A 272 -27.17 62.56 -4.89
C LYS A 272 -25.91 61.70 -4.92
N LEU A 273 -25.76 60.85 -3.91
CA LEU A 273 -24.67 59.88 -3.78
C LEU A 273 -25.20 58.47 -4.07
N VAL A 274 -24.41 57.67 -4.77
CA VAL A 274 -24.72 56.27 -5.10
C VAL A 274 -23.78 55.38 -4.32
N ASN A 275 -24.33 54.37 -3.64
CA ASN A 275 -23.55 53.32 -3.01
C ASN A 275 -22.89 52.46 -4.09
N GLU A 276 -21.57 52.39 -4.08
CA GLU A 276 -20.80 51.57 -5.01
C GLU A 276 -20.57 50.19 -4.40
N TYR A 277 -21.13 49.17 -5.05
CA TYR A 277 -20.97 47.75 -4.71
C TYR A 277 -20.10 47.11 -5.79
N ARG A 278 -18.99 46.46 -5.41
CA ARG A 278 -18.21 45.59 -6.31
C ARG A 278 -18.66 44.15 -6.10
N SER A 279 -19.22 43.53 -7.13
CA SER A 279 -19.54 42.10 -7.13
C SER A 279 -18.24 41.29 -7.33
N GLY A 280 -17.62 40.87 -6.22
CA GLY A 280 -16.47 39.99 -6.21
C GLY A 280 -16.88 38.53 -6.34
N THR A 281 -17.23 38.06 -7.54
CA THR A 281 -17.25 36.61 -7.77
C THR A 281 -15.79 36.15 -7.82
N ALA A 282 -15.30 35.53 -6.75
CA ALA A 282 -13.97 34.92 -6.73
C ALA A 282 -13.86 33.98 -7.92
N GLN A 283 -13.06 34.37 -8.92
CA GLN A 283 -12.91 33.54 -10.12
C GLN A 283 -12.21 32.23 -9.72
N PRO A 284 -12.68 31.08 -10.23
CA PRO A 284 -12.05 29.81 -9.91
C PRO A 284 -10.63 29.76 -10.46
N LEU A 285 -9.69 29.32 -9.63
CA LEU A 285 -8.30 29.12 -10.04
C LEU A 285 -8.21 27.89 -10.95
N TRP A 286 -7.83 28.09 -12.21
CA TRP A 286 -7.56 26.98 -13.12
C TRP A 286 -6.08 26.59 -13.09
N ILE A 287 -5.81 25.36 -12.67
CA ILE A 287 -4.49 24.74 -12.75
C ILE A 287 -4.42 23.99 -14.09
N ASN A 288 -3.67 24.53 -15.03
CA ASN A 288 -3.56 23.98 -16.38
C ASN A 288 -2.26 23.20 -16.56
N TRP A 289 -2.31 22.21 -17.44
CA TRP A 289 -1.12 21.55 -17.97
C TRP A 289 -0.33 22.52 -18.85
N GLU A 290 0.68 23.16 -18.28
CA GLU A 290 1.60 24.04 -19.02
C GLU A 290 2.58 23.18 -19.81
N SER A 291 2.36 23.03 -21.13
CA SER A 291 3.26 22.30 -22.01
C SER A 291 4.52 23.13 -22.31
N GLU A 292 5.44 23.22 -21.36
CA GLU A 292 6.81 23.60 -21.71
C GLU A 292 7.43 22.43 -22.46
N ALA A 293 7.76 22.67 -23.73
CA ALA A 293 8.45 21.70 -24.57
C ALA A 293 9.73 21.26 -23.84
N ASP A 294 9.89 19.94 -23.68
CA ASP A 294 11.08 19.26 -23.16
C ASP A 294 11.17 18.98 -21.64
N THR A 295 10.09 19.16 -20.85
CA THR A 295 10.10 18.67 -19.46
C THR A 295 9.59 17.23 -19.34
N ASP A 296 10.32 16.41 -18.57
CA ASP A 296 9.88 15.09 -18.10
C ASP A 296 8.45 15.14 -17.51
N VAL A 297 7.56 14.33 -18.08
CA VAL A 297 6.14 14.21 -17.68
C VAL A 297 6.02 13.92 -16.18
N GLU A 298 6.97 13.18 -15.60
CA GLU A 298 6.98 12.90 -14.17
C GLU A 298 7.17 14.17 -13.33
N GLN A 299 8.09 15.05 -13.72
CA GLN A 299 8.36 16.32 -13.03
C GLN A 299 7.18 17.29 -13.17
N GLN A 300 6.55 17.33 -14.34
CA GLN A 300 5.40 18.19 -14.56
C GLN A 300 4.22 17.80 -13.67
N VAL A 301 3.92 16.50 -13.58
CA VAL A 301 2.88 16.02 -12.66
C VAL A 301 3.23 16.34 -11.21
N ALA A 302 4.49 16.17 -10.79
CA ALA A 302 4.91 16.52 -9.43
C ALA A 302 4.72 18.02 -9.11
N ARG A 303 4.98 18.91 -10.07
CA ARG A 303 4.72 20.36 -9.94
C ARG A 303 3.22 20.67 -9.84
N LEU A 304 2.39 20.04 -10.68
CA LEU A 304 0.93 20.23 -10.65
C LEU A 304 0.33 19.70 -9.34
N THR A 305 0.78 18.55 -8.85
CA THR A 305 0.37 18.01 -7.55
C THR A 305 0.66 18.99 -6.42
N ARG A 306 1.83 19.63 -6.42
CA ARG A 306 2.16 20.66 -5.43
C ARG A 306 1.20 21.86 -5.52
N ARG A 307 0.91 22.36 -6.72
CA ARG A 307 -0.03 23.48 -6.91
C ARG A 307 -1.45 23.15 -6.41
N VAL A 308 -1.91 21.93 -6.66
CA VAL A 308 -3.21 21.44 -6.15
C VAL A 308 -3.23 21.40 -4.62
N LEU A 309 -2.18 20.87 -3.99
CA LEU A 309 -2.08 20.82 -2.52
C LEU A 309 -2.01 22.23 -1.91
N GLN A 310 -1.32 23.17 -2.54
CA GLN A 310 -1.26 24.57 -2.10
C GLN A 310 -2.62 25.27 -2.23
N ALA A 311 -3.34 25.05 -3.33
CA ALA A 311 -4.68 25.62 -3.54
C ALA A 311 -5.70 25.07 -2.52
N ASP A 312 -5.62 23.79 -2.19
CA ASP A 312 -6.46 23.15 -1.18
C ASP A 312 -6.16 23.67 0.23
N ALA A 313 -4.87 23.80 0.59
CA ALA A 313 -4.45 24.40 1.86
C ALA A 313 -4.86 25.88 2.00
N GLY A 314 -4.93 26.61 0.87
CA GLY A 314 -5.44 27.98 0.81
C GLY A 314 -6.97 28.09 0.85
N GLY A 315 -7.70 26.97 0.80
CA GLY A 315 -9.17 26.96 0.76
C GLY A 315 -9.77 27.54 -0.51
N TRP A 316 -9.00 27.58 -1.60
CA TRP A 316 -9.44 28.20 -2.85
C TRP A 316 -10.42 27.30 -3.63
N ASN A 317 -11.24 27.92 -4.49
CA ASN A 317 -12.02 27.18 -5.48
C ASN A 317 -11.13 26.95 -6.71
N TYR A 318 -10.73 25.70 -6.98
CA TYR A 318 -9.79 25.37 -8.04
C TYR A 318 -10.26 24.23 -8.94
N GLY A 319 -9.93 24.33 -10.22
CA GLY A 319 -10.15 23.29 -11.25
C GLY A 319 -8.83 22.82 -11.86
N LEU A 320 -8.81 21.61 -12.40
CA LEU A 320 -7.62 21.00 -13.00
C LEU A 320 -7.88 20.65 -14.47
N ARG A 321 -6.98 21.08 -15.36
CA ARG A 321 -6.99 20.69 -16.78
C ARG A 321 -5.71 19.96 -17.12
N ILE A 322 -5.84 18.67 -17.47
CA ILE A 322 -4.73 17.83 -17.92
C ILE A 322 -5.08 17.15 -19.26
N PRO A 323 -4.08 16.68 -20.02
CA PRO A 323 -4.34 15.92 -21.23
C PRO A 323 -5.21 14.70 -20.92
N GLY A 324 -6.40 14.64 -21.51
CA GLY A 324 -7.35 13.53 -21.33
C GLY A 324 -8.31 13.63 -20.14
N SER A 325 -8.22 14.63 -19.26
CA SER A 325 -9.19 14.82 -18.18
C SER A 325 -9.30 16.28 -17.74
N THR A 326 -10.54 16.74 -17.50
CA THR A 326 -10.82 18.08 -16.95
C THR A 326 -11.70 17.93 -15.72
N VAL A 327 -11.22 18.42 -14.58
CA VAL A 327 -11.96 18.48 -13.32
C VAL A 327 -12.48 19.90 -13.14
N ALA A 328 -13.81 20.03 -13.05
CA ALA A 328 -14.46 21.33 -12.86
C ALA A 328 -14.06 21.97 -11.52
N PRO A 329 -14.14 23.30 -11.38
CA PRO A 329 -13.74 23.96 -10.15
C PRO A 329 -14.63 23.55 -8.96
N GLY A 330 -13.98 23.21 -7.86
CA GLY A 330 -14.63 22.88 -6.60
C GLY A 330 -13.71 23.18 -5.42
N HIS A 331 -14.14 22.80 -4.23
CA HIS A 331 -13.35 22.92 -3.01
C HIS A 331 -13.57 21.71 -2.09
N GLY A 332 -12.62 21.50 -1.17
CA GLY A 332 -12.70 20.48 -0.13
C GLY A 332 -12.12 19.11 -0.53
N PRO A 333 -12.21 18.12 0.39
CA PRO A 333 -11.44 16.87 0.29
C PRO A 333 -11.83 16.00 -0.90
N LYS A 334 -13.09 16.09 -1.37
CA LYS A 334 -13.53 15.40 -2.59
C LYS A 334 -12.87 15.97 -3.84
N GLN A 335 -12.76 17.30 -3.93
CA GLN A 335 -12.08 17.96 -5.04
C GLN A 335 -10.59 17.59 -5.08
N LEU A 336 -9.93 17.62 -3.92
CA LEU A 336 -8.54 17.21 -3.79
C LEU A 336 -8.34 15.77 -4.29
N HIS A 337 -9.21 14.85 -3.86
CA HIS A 337 -9.17 13.46 -4.28
C HIS A 337 -9.28 13.30 -5.81
N GLU A 338 -10.28 13.94 -6.44
CA GLU A 338 -10.50 13.84 -7.89
C GLU A 338 -9.33 14.45 -8.69
N CYS A 339 -8.80 15.59 -8.25
CA CYS A 339 -7.63 16.21 -8.89
C CYS A 339 -6.38 15.32 -8.77
N LEU A 340 -6.10 14.77 -7.58
CA LEU A 340 -4.95 13.87 -7.38
C LEU A 340 -5.10 12.55 -8.13
N LYS A 341 -6.32 12.02 -8.23
CA LYS A 341 -6.64 10.82 -9.02
C LYS A 341 -6.41 11.07 -10.51
N ALA A 342 -6.87 12.22 -11.03
CA ALA A 342 -6.63 12.60 -12.42
C ALA A 342 -5.12 12.71 -12.71
N LEU A 343 -4.34 13.34 -11.81
CA LEU A 343 -2.88 13.44 -11.94
C LEU A 343 -2.17 12.09 -11.82
N ALA A 344 -2.67 11.17 -10.99
CA ALA A 344 -2.12 9.82 -10.87
C ALA A 344 -2.26 9.01 -12.16
N LEU A 345 -3.34 9.24 -12.92
CA LEU A 345 -3.63 8.56 -14.19
C LEU A 345 -3.05 9.29 -15.42
N ALA A 346 -2.59 10.53 -15.26
CA ALA A 346 -2.06 11.36 -16.34
C ALA A 346 -0.81 10.73 -16.98
N GLY A 347 -0.83 10.57 -18.31
CA GLY A 347 0.30 10.04 -19.09
C GLY A 347 0.54 8.54 -18.93
N GLN A 348 -0.28 7.81 -18.16
CA GLN A 348 -0.17 6.36 -18.08
C GLN A 348 -0.78 5.73 -19.33
N ARG A 349 0.03 4.99 -20.10
CA ARG A 349 -0.50 4.04 -21.08
C ARG A 349 -1.35 3.05 -20.29
N ASN A 350 -2.64 2.97 -20.61
CA ASN A 350 -3.58 2.03 -19.97
C ASN A 350 -2.88 0.68 -19.79
N PRO A 351 -2.84 0.10 -18.57
CA PRO A 351 -2.26 -1.23 -18.41
C PRO A 351 -3.03 -2.16 -19.36
N PRO A 352 -2.35 -3.07 -20.09
CA PRO A 352 -3.04 -3.96 -21.01
C PRO A 352 -4.17 -4.67 -20.28
N GLU A 353 -5.40 -4.46 -20.76
CA GLU A 353 -6.52 -5.33 -20.44
C GLU A 353 -6.06 -6.75 -20.73
N ARG A 354 -6.21 -7.65 -19.74
CA ARG A 354 -5.82 -9.04 -19.95
C ARG A 354 -6.80 -9.62 -20.95
N THR A 355 -6.32 -9.97 -22.13
CA THR A 355 -6.86 -11.10 -22.87
C THR A 355 -7.03 -12.27 -21.91
N THR A 356 -8.26 -12.77 -21.90
CA THR A 356 -8.87 -13.81 -21.09
C THR A 356 -8.09 -15.12 -21.02
#